data_AF-A0A182EIT5-F1
#
_entry.id   AF-A0A182EIT5-F1
#
_cell.length_a   1.000
_cell.length_b   1.000
_cell.length_c   1.000
_cell.angle_alpha   90.00
_cell.angle_beta   90.00
_cell.angle_gamma   90.00
#
_symmetry.space_group_name_H-M   'P 1'
#
loop_
_entity.id
_entity.type
_entity.pdbx_description
1 polymer ?
#
loop_
_entity_poly.entity_id
_entity_poly.type
_entity_poly.pdbx_seq_one_letter_code
_entity_poly.pdbx_strand_id
1 'polypeptide(L)'
;MGKVDSTIPASSEEQQLPVEIAVEDKPSESLPTSPPFIPSADIKYNEIELDNLPLHQKHIMNRLESIRGNKQRILATLRELKENAMEGEFPNKELMSKMIGSYDALTAQEEQYVQLMQKIVSLHENAAEDVQRENEKNSEKLVMDGDNNTNQSSAHENTVKENIDESNLSEKTVDNDVEEMNNELSKLGVVTGKAVAVSIMNDKLLETLQLHQEKKAALEELHRRKRETQKGIANEALQQVEMARLKE
;
A
#
# COMPACT_ATOMS: atom_id res chain seq x y z
N MET A 1 -31.68 -78.64 -49.86
CA MET A 1 -32.72 -78.70 -50.93
C MET A 1 -33.84 -77.77 -50.49
N GLY A 2 -34.24 -76.69 -51.17
CA GLY A 2 -33.82 -75.99 -52.38
C GLY A 2 -34.16 -74.48 -52.22
N LYS A 3 -33.45 -73.57 -52.90
CA LYS A 3 -33.82 -72.93 -54.21
C LYS A 3 -34.63 -71.63 -54.01
N VAL A 4 -34.40 -70.45 -54.61
CA VAL A 4 -33.41 -69.87 -55.56
C VAL A 4 -33.57 -68.31 -55.55
N ASP A 5 -32.52 -67.60 -55.98
CA ASP A 5 -32.45 -66.35 -56.78
C ASP A 5 -33.21 -65.06 -56.38
N SER A 6 -32.54 -63.92 -56.16
CA SER A 6 -31.73 -63.06 -57.07
C SER A 6 -32.61 -62.06 -57.84
N THR A 7 -32.43 -60.74 -57.61
CA THR A 7 -32.60 -59.65 -58.60
C THR A 7 -32.10 -58.31 -57.99
N ILE A 8 -31.08 -57.71 -58.61
CA ILE A 8 -30.77 -56.26 -58.60
C ILE A 8 -30.99 -55.78 -60.06
N PRO A 9 -31.46 -54.55 -60.29
CA PRO A 9 -30.64 -53.54 -61.02
C PRO A 9 -30.73 -52.13 -60.36
N ALA A 10 -29.64 -51.34 -60.26
CA ALA A 10 -29.17 -50.28 -61.20
C ALA A 10 -30.21 -49.14 -61.42
N SER A 11 -29.95 -47.82 -61.50
CA SER A 11 -28.80 -46.90 -61.58
C SER A 11 -29.37 -45.46 -61.61
N SER A 12 -28.48 -44.44 -61.57
CA SER A 12 -28.63 -43.04 -62.04
C SER A 12 -29.06 -41.98 -61.01
N GLU A 13 -28.19 -41.02 -60.65
CA GLU A 13 -27.81 -39.80 -61.43
C GLU A 13 -29.04 -38.90 -61.65
N GLU A 14 -29.08 -37.59 -61.44
CA GLU A 14 -28.11 -36.53 -61.15
C GLU A 14 -28.95 -35.28 -60.76
N GLN A 15 -28.35 -34.40 -59.95
CA GLN A 15 -28.45 -32.92 -60.01
C GLN A 15 -29.81 -32.20 -59.90
N GLN A 16 -30.00 -31.48 -58.77
CA GLN A 16 -30.31 -30.05 -58.84
C GLN A 16 -29.95 -29.33 -57.51
N LEU A 17 -28.76 -28.71 -57.49
CA LEU A 17 -28.47 -27.45 -56.79
C LEU A 17 -28.81 -26.30 -57.76
N PRO A 18 -29.00 -25.00 -57.38
CA PRO A 18 -28.30 -24.28 -56.30
C PRO A 18 -29.10 -23.21 -55.52
N VAL A 19 -28.54 -22.73 -54.41
CA VAL A 19 -28.43 -21.33 -53.91
C VAL A 19 -27.61 -21.44 -52.60
N GLU A 20 -26.27 -21.58 -52.70
CA GLU A 20 -25.24 -20.58 -52.31
C GLU A 20 -25.62 -19.57 -51.21
N ILE A 21 -24.89 -19.58 -50.09
CA ILE A 21 -23.84 -18.58 -49.74
C ILE A 21 -23.13 -18.96 -48.42
N ALA A 22 -21.78 -19.01 -48.50
CA ALA A 22 -20.72 -18.83 -47.50
C ALA A 22 -20.74 -19.64 -46.17
N VAL A 23 -19.90 -20.67 -45.98
CA VAL A 23 -18.45 -20.60 -45.62
C VAL A 23 -18.19 -19.70 -44.41
N GLU A 24 -18.06 -20.32 -43.23
CA GLU A 24 -16.89 -20.06 -42.39
C GLU A 24 -16.64 -21.19 -41.38
N ASP A 25 -15.35 -21.44 -41.22
CA ASP A 25 -14.66 -22.50 -40.49
C ASP A 25 -15.11 -22.57 -39.02
N LYS A 26 -15.38 -23.79 -38.51
CA LYS A 26 -15.50 -24.01 -37.07
C LYS A 26 -14.07 -24.01 -36.48
N PRO A 27 -13.67 -23.03 -35.65
CA PRO A 27 -12.41 -23.16 -34.95
C PRO A 27 -12.58 -24.19 -33.84
N SER A 28 -11.69 -25.17 -33.86
CA SER A 28 -11.45 -26.08 -32.73
C SER A 28 -11.14 -25.23 -31.50
N GLU A 29 -11.93 -25.40 -30.44
CA GLU A 29 -11.75 -24.66 -29.19
C GLU A 29 -10.46 -25.16 -28.53
N SER A 30 -9.39 -24.40 -28.74
CA SER A 30 -8.07 -24.66 -28.21
C SER A 30 -8.07 -24.45 -26.70
N LEU A 31 -7.56 -25.46 -25.98
CA LEU A 31 -7.10 -25.33 -24.60
C LEU A 31 -6.22 -24.08 -24.46
N PRO A 32 -6.36 -23.29 -23.39
CA PRO A 32 -5.46 -22.17 -23.14
C PRO A 32 -4.07 -22.73 -22.80
N THR A 33 -3.29 -22.95 -23.85
CA THR A 33 -1.88 -23.35 -23.77
C THR A 33 -1.09 -22.07 -23.63
N SER A 34 -1.09 -21.51 -22.43
CA SER A 34 -0.13 -20.48 -22.02
C SER A 34 0.03 -20.56 -20.51
N PRO A 35 1.22 -20.93 -19.98
CA PRO A 35 1.49 -20.68 -18.58
C PRO A 35 1.36 -19.17 -18.32
N PRO A 36 0.81 -18.74 -17.18
CA PRO A 36 0.75 -17.32 -16.85
C PRO A 36 2.17 -16.76 -16.93
N PHE A 37 2.35 -15.74 -17.77
CA PHE A 37 3.60 -15.02 -17.89
C PHE A 37 3.92 -14.43 -16.51
N ILE A 38 4.86 -15.04 -15.80
CA ILE A 38 5.37 -14.51 -14.54
C ILE A 38 6.48 -13.54 -14.94
N PRO A 39 6.34 -12.22 -14.71
CA PRO A 39 7.48 -11.34 -14.85
C PRO A 39 8.49 -11.80 -13.79
N SER A 40 9.63 -12.31 -14.26
CA SER A 40 10.81 -12.55 -13.42
C SER A 40 11.35 -11.19 -12.99
N ALA A 41 10.68 -10.58 -12.04
CA ALA A 41 11.11 -9.34 -11.44
C ALA A 41 12.03 -9.73 -10.29
N ASP A 42 13.32 -9.68 -10.60
CA ASP A 42 14.42 -9.60 -9.63
C ASP A 42 14.25 -8.27 -8.88
N ILE A 43 13.26 -8.20 -7.98
CA ILE A 43 12.93 -6.98 -7.24
C ILE A 43 13.88 -6.92 -6.05
N LYS A 44 14.87 -6.05 -6.17
CA LYS A 44 15.75 -5.62 -5.10
C LYS A 44 14.93 -4.85 -4.05
N TYR A 45 14.39 -5.54 -3.05
CA TYR A 45 13.57 -4.95 -1.95
C TYR A 45 14.34 -4.04 -0.97
N ASN A 46 15.50 -3.50 -1.35
CA ASN A 46 16.35 -2.75 -0.44
C ASN A 46 16.16 -1.22 -0.47
N GLU A 47 15.28 -0.70 -1.34
CA GLU A 47 15.01 0.73 -1.43
C GLU A 47 13.54 0.93 -1.72
N ILE A 48 12.72 0.99 -0.67
CA ILE A 48 11.34 1.46 -0.77
C ILE A 48 11.22 2.61 0.22
N GLU A 49 11.10 3.81 -0.35
CA GLU A 49 10.86 5.08 0.31
C GLU A 49 9.64 4.96 1.22
N LEU A 50 9.83 5.18 2.53
CA LEU A 50 8.86 4.92 3.60
C LEU A 50 7.67 5.91 3.63
N ASP A 51 7.58 6.81 2.66
CA ASP A 51 6.74 8.01 2.70
C ASP A 51 5.23 7.75 2.54
N ASN A 52 4.81 6.48 2.39
CA ASN A 52 3.39 6.11 2.32
C ASN A 52 3.10 4.73 2.93
N LEU A 53 3.34 4.62 4.24
CA LEU A 53 3.24 3.37 5.00
C LEU A 53 1.89 2.63 4.87
N PRO A 54 0.71 3.29 4.88
CA PRO A 54 -0.57 2.62 4.65
C PRO A 54 -0.71 2.05 3.23
N LEU A 55 -0.19 2.76 2.22
CA LEU A 55 -0.19 2.30 0.83
C LEU A 55 0.70 1.06 0.68
N HIS A 56 1.84 1.06 1.37
CA HIS A 56 2.78 -0.06 1.38
C HIS A 56 2.19 -1.30 2.07
N GLN A 57 1.53 -1.14 3.21
CA GLN A 57 0.80 -2.22 3.88
C GLN A 57 -0.27 -2.83 2.97
N LYS A 58 -1.06 -1.98 2.29
CA LYS A 58 -2.07 -2.41 1.32
C LYS A 58 -1.44 -3.19 0.16
N HIS A 59 -0.31 -2.72 -0.37
CA HIS A 59 0.42 -3.40 -1.44
C HIS A 59 0.88 -4.80 -1.01
N ILE A 60 1.50 -4.92 0.17
CA ILE A 60 1.97 -6.22 0.69
C ILE A 60 0.80 -7.17 0.89
N MET A 61 -0.31 -6.71 1.48
CA MET A 61 -1.50 -7.53 1.69
C MET A 61 -2.08 -8.06 0.37
N ASN A 62 -2.23 -7.19 -0.63
CA ASN A 62 -2.72 -7.60 -1.96
C ASN A 62 -1.79 -8.62 -2.62
N ARG A 63 -0.48 -8.46 -2.43
CA ARG A 63 0.51 -9.37 -2.98
C ARG A 63 0.50 -10.73 -2.28
N LEU A 64 0.37 -10.76 -0.95
CA LEU A 64 0.18 -11.98 -0.17
C LEU A 64 -1.08 -12.73 -0.61
N GLU A 65 -2.19 -12.03 -0.79
CA GLU A 65 -3.43 -12.64 -1.27
C GLU A 65 -3.25 -13.26 -2.67
N SER A 66 -2.57 -12.55 -3.56
CA SER A 66 -2.25 -13.06 -4.90
C SER A 66 -1.36 -14.30 -4.86
N ILE A 67 -0.34 -14.33 -3.98
CA ILE A 67 0.55 -15.47 -3.81
C ILE A 67 -0.21 -16.68 -3.25
N ARG A 68 -1.04 -16.48 -2.23
CA ARG A 68 -1.88 -17.54 -1.65
C ARG A 68 -2.86 -18.11 -2.67
N GLY A 69 -3.52 -17.25 -3.44
CA GLY A 69 -4.39 -17.66 -4.54
C GLY A 69 -3.63 -18.48 -5.60
N ASN A 70 -2.41 -18.06 -5.98
CA ASN A 70 -1.56 -18.82 -6.89
C ASN A 70 -1.19 -20.19 -6.34
N LYS A 71 -0.76 -20.27 -5.08
CA LYS A 71 -0.44 -21.54 -4.40
C LYS A 71 -1.63 -22.48 -4.38
N GLN A 72 -2.82 -21.97 -4.07
CA GLN A 72 -4.05 -22.76 -4.10
C GLN A 72 -4.39 -23.26 -5.50
N ARG A 73 -4.24 -22.42 -6.54
CA ARG A 73 -4.40 -22.84 -7.94
C ARG A 73 -3.43 -23.97 -8.32
N ILE A 74 -2.16 -23.84 -7.96
CA ILE A 74 -1.15 -24.89 -8.22
C ILE A 74 -1.56 -26.21 -7.54
N LEU A 75 -1.98 -26.16 -6.28
CA LEU A 75 -2.44 -27.35 -5.56
C LEU A 75 -3.69 -27.98 -6.18
N ALA A 76 -4.64 -27.16 -6.65
CA ALA A 76 -5.84 -27.63 -7.32
C ALA A 76 -5.49 -28.36 -8.62
N THR A 77 -4.67 -27.76 -9.48
CA THR A 77 -4.22 -28.39 -10.73
C THR A 77 -3.37 -29.64 -10.48
N LEU A 78 -2.51 -29.65 -9.46
CA LEU A 78 -1.77 -30.87 -9.09
C LEU A 78 -2.71 -32.01 -8.65
N ARG A 79 -3.79 -31.69 -7.94
CA ARG A 79 -4.81 -32.67 -7.53
C ARG A 79 -5.60 -33.18 -8.73
N GLU A 80 -6.01 -32.29 -9.62
CA GLU A 80 -6.71 -32.62 -10.86
C GLU A 80 -5.85 -33.51 -11.77
N LEU A 81 -4.57 -33.17 -11.96
CA LEU A 81 -3.62 -34.00 -12.71
C LEU A 81 -3.45 -35.39 -12.09
N LYS A 82 -3.52 -35.49 -10.76
CA LYS A 82 -3.46 -36.78 -10.05
C LYS A 82 -4.74 -37.60 -10.23
N GLU A 83 -5.90 -36.97 -10.24
CA GLU A 83 -7.21 -37.62 -10.38
C GLU A 83 -7.48 -38.07 -11.82
N ASN A 84 -7.02 -37.29 -12.80
CA ASN A 84 -7.18 -37.58 -14.22
C ASN A 84 -6.16 -38.59 -14.77
N ALA A 85 -5.16 -38.98 -13.99
CA ALA A 85 -4.23 -40.02 -14.39
C ALA A 85 -4.93 -41.39 -14.33
N MET A 86 -5.10 -42.04 -15.49
CA MET A 86 -5.61 -43.42 -15.53
C MET A 86 -4.69 -44.33 -14.70
N GLU A 87 -5.28 -45.32 -14.03
CA GLU A 87 -4.58 -46.26 -13.18
C GLU A 87 -3.45 -46.97 -13.96
N GLY A 88 -2.19 -46.57 -13.69
CA GLY A 88 -0.99 -47.11 -14.35
C GLY A 88 -0.29 -46.18 -15.34
N GLU A 89 -0.88 -45.05 -15.71
CA GLU A 89 -0.23 -44.02 -16.53
C GLU A 89 0.31 -42.91 -15.61
N PHE A 90 1.62 -42.67 -15.63
CA PHE A 90 2.19 -41.62 -14.79
C PHE A 90 1.76 -40.24 -15.32
N PRO A 91 1.07 -39.41 -14.51
CA PRO A 91 0.80 -38.03 -14.89
C PRO A 91 2.13 -37.35 -15.24
N ASN A 92 2.12 -36.41 -16.18
CA ASN A 92 3.34 -35.78 -16.71
C ASN A 92 4.26 -35.32 -15.57
N LYS A 93 5.28 -36.14 -15.27
CA LYS A 93 6.16 -35.99 -14.11
C LYS A 93 6.93 -34.67 -14.15
N GLU A 94 7.28 -34.23 -15.35
CA GLU A 94 7.98 -32.97 -15.55
C GLU A 94 7.08 -31.78 -15.21
N LEU A 95 5.82 -31.80 -15.67
CA LEU A 95 4.85 -30.76 -15.34
C LEU A 95 4.59 -30.70 -13.83
N MET A 96 4.33 -31.84 -13.19
CA MET A 96 4.14 -31.90 -11.73
C MET A 96 5.37 -31.38 -10.98
N SER A 97 6.58 -31.76 -11.39
CA SER A 97 7.81 -31.27 -10.78
C SER A 97 7.96 -29.75 -10.91
N LYS A 98 7.65 -29.17 -12.08
CA LYS A 98 7.69 -27.71 -12.29
C LYS A 98 6.66 -26.98 -11.43
N MET A 99 5.46 -27.56 -11.30
CA MET A 99 4.40 -27.00 -10.46
C MET A 99 4.76 -27.05 -8.97
N ILE A 100 5.35 -28.14 -8.49
CA ILE A 100 5.88 -28.24 -7.12
C ILE A 100 6.99 -27.21 -6.90
N GLY A 101 7.97 -27.12 -7.80
CA GLY A 101 9.02 -26.11 -7.69
C GLY A 101 8.49 -24.67 -7.69
N SER A 102 7.44 -24.39 -8.47
CA SER A 102 6.76 -23.09 -8.47
C SER A 102 6.03 -22.83 -7.15
N TYR A 103 5.44 -23.85 -6.54
CA TYR A 103 4.81 -23.76 -5.22
C TYR A 103 5.83 -23.45 -4.12
N ASP A 104 6.99 -24.11 -4.15
CA ASP A 104 8.07 -23.88 -3.19
C ASP A 104 8.63 -22.46 -3.32
N ALA A 105 8.84 -21.99 -4.55
CA ALA A 105 9.27 -20.62 -4.83
C ALA A 105 8.26 -19.58 -4.33
N LEU A 106 6.95 -19.80 -4.55
CA LEU A 106 5.89 -18.94 -4.01
C LEU A 106 5.82 -19.00 -2.49
N THR A 107 6.15 -20.13 -1.87
CA THR A 107 6.20 -20.27 -0.41
C THR A 107 7.33 -19.46 0.19
N ALA A 108 8.53 -19.53 -0.42
CA ALA A 108 9.65 -18.68 -0.03
C ALA A 108 9.32 -17.18 -0.22
N GLN A 109 8.66 -16.82 -1.32
CA GLN A 109 8.21 -15.44 -1.55
C GLN A 109 7.16 -14.99 -0.53
N GLU A 110 6.19 -15.84 -0.18
CA GLU A 110 5.18 -15.56 0.84
C GLU A 110 5.83 -15.25 2.18
N GLU A 111 6.82 -16.04 2.59
CA GLU A 111 7.55 -15.84 3.83
C GLU A 111 8.27 -14.49 3.88
N GLN A 112 8.90 -14.06 2.77
CA GLN A 112 9.53 -12.73 2.68
C GLN A 112 8.52 -11.59 2.87
N TYR A 113 7.34 -11.68 2.26
CA TYR A 113 6.30 -10.66 2.44
C TYR A 113 5.69 -10.67 3.84
N VAL A 114 5.58 -11.84 4.49
CA VAL A 114 5.15 -11.96 5.89
C VAL A 114 6.17 -11.28 6.81
N GLN A 115 7.46 -11.54 6.62
CA GLN A 115 8.53 -10.89 7.39
C GLN A 115 8.53 -9.37 7.19
N LEU A 116 8.28 -8.89 5.97
CA LEU A 116 8.17 -7.46 5.68
C LEU A 116 6.98 -6.82 6.42
N MET A 117 5.83 -7.50 6.47
CA MET A 117 4.67 -7.06 7.24
C MET A 117 4.98 -7.00 8.74
N GLN A 118 5.63 -8.02 9.29
CA GLN A 118 6.05 -8.04 10.69
C GLN A 118 6.98 -6.87 11.01
N LYS A 119 7.96 -6.58 10.14
CA LYS A 119 8.86 -5.44 10.30
C LYS A 119 8.11 -4.11 10.36
N ILE A 120 7.09 -3.92 9.52
CA ILE A 120 6.23 -2.71 9.55
C ILE A 120 5.49 -2.61 10.88
N VAL A 121 4.90 -3.70 11.35
CA VAL A 121 4.19 -3.73 12.64
C VAL A 121 5.14 -3.40 13.79
N SER A 122 6.33 -3.99 13.83
CA SER A 122 7.33 -3.69 14.87
C SER A 122 7.80 -2.23 14.81
N LEU A 123 7.92 -1.62 13.62
CA LEU A 123 8.23 -0.19 13.51
C LEU A 123 7.12 0.68 14.10
N HIS A 124 5.86 0.33 13.88
CA HIS A 124 4.73 1.04 14.48
C HIS A 124 4.68 0.89 16.00
N GLU A 125 4.93 -0.31 16.53
CA GLU A 125 5.00 -0.57 17.96
C GLU A 125 6.12 0.24 18.62
N ASN A 126 7.33 0.20 18.05
CA ASN A 126 8.46 0.99 18.54
C ASN A 126 8.19 2.50 18.47
N ALA A 127 7.57 3.00 17.40
CA ALA A 127 7.20 4.41 17.29
C ALA A 127 6.13 4.82 18.31
N ALA A 128 5.16 3.96 18.58
CA ALA A 128 4.15 4.19 19.62
C ALA A 128 4.79 4.23 21.02
N GLU A 129 5.72 3.30 21.31
CA GLU A 129 6.49 3.32 22.55
C GLU A 129 7.35 4.59 22.70
N ASP A 130 8.00 5.04 21.62
CA ASP A 130 8.82 6.26 21.64
C ASP A 130 7.99 7.49 21.98
N VAL A 131 6.80 7.62 21.38
CA VAL A 131 5.84 8.69 21.70
C VAL A 131 5.36 8.59 23.14
N GLN A 132 5.09 7.39 23.64
CA GLN A 132 4.70 7.18 25.03
C GLN A 132 5.80 7.60 26.01
N ARG A 133 7.04 7.17 25.76
CA ARG A 133 8.21 7.55 26.57
C ARG A 133 8.45 9.07 26.56
N GLU A 134 8.27 9.73 25.42
CA GLU A 134 8.36 11.19 25.34
C GLU A 134 7.27 11.88 26.16
N ASN A 135 6.03 11.40 26.09
CA ASN A 135 4.91 11.93 26.87
C ASN A 135 5.11 11.74 28.39
N GLU A 136 5.61 10.58 28.82
CA GLU A 136 5.94 10.31 30.22
C GLU A 136 7.08 11.22 30.71
N LYS A 137 8.12 11.42 29.89
CA LYS A 137 9.21 12.34 30.23
C LYS A 137 8.76 13.80 30.30
N ASN A 138 7.88 14.22 29.40
CA ASN A 138 7.31 15.57 29.41
C ASN A 138 6.35 15.78 30.59
N SER A 139 5.55 14.77 30.96
CA SER A 139 4.68 14.85 32.13
C SER A 139 5.49 14.90 33.43
N GLU A 140 6.55 14.11 33.56
CA GLU A 140 7.45 14.14 34.72
C GLU A 140 8.16 15.50 34.84
N LYS A 141 8.59 16.10 33.72
CA LYS A 141 9.15 17.45 33.70
C LYS A 141 8.13 18.53 34.11
N LEU A 142 6.88 18.41 33.68
CA LEU A 142 5.80 19.32 34.08
C LEU A 142 5.42 19.19 35.56
N VAL A 143 5.55 17.99 36.14
CA VAL A 143 5.33 17.78 37.59
C VAL A 143 6.47 18.37 38.43
N MET A 144 7.71 18.36 37.93
CA MET A 144 8.86 18.96 38.62
C MET A 144 8.89 20.50 38.54
N ASP A 145 8.33 21.11 37.48
CA ASP A 145 8.21 22.57 37.33
C ASP A 145 6.87 23.14 37.86
N GLY A 146 6.00 22.28 38.42
CA GLY A 146 4.60 22.57 38.75
C GLY A 146 4.30 23.03 40.18
N ASP A 147 5.30 23.43 40.98
CA ASP A 147 5.10 23.80 42.40
C ASP A 147 4.94 25.32 42.65
N ASN A 148 4.40 26.06 41.68
CA ASN A 148 4.05 27.48 41.86
C ASN A 148 2.87 27.92 40.96
N ASN A 149 1.67 27.34 41.14
CA ASN A 149 0.45 28.17 41.19
C ASN A 149 -0.77 27.37 41.65
N THR A 150 -1.19 27.66 42.88
CA THR A 150 -2.52 27.35 43.42
C THR A 150 -3.57 28.19 42.70
N ASN A 151 -4.64 27.57 42.18
CA ASN A 151 -6.03 28.08 42.18
C ASN A 151 -6.93 27.03 41.50
N GLN A 152 -7.67 26.26 42.29
CA GLN A 152 -9.04 26.52 42.77
C GLN A 152 -10.12 25.90 41.86
N SER A 153 -10.87 24.97 42.46
CA SER A 153 -12.30 24.72 42.25
C SER A 153 -12.69 24.06 40.92
N SER A 154 -13.50 23.02 40.84
CA SER A 154 -14.47 22.46 41.78
C SER A 154 -14.74 21.00 41.42
N ALA A 155 -14.67 20.13 42.42
CA ALA A 155 -15.39 18.88 42.43
C ALA A 155 -16.91 19.16 42.29
N HIS A 156 -17.59 18.45 41.40
CA HIS A 156 -19.00 18.18 41.57
C HIS A 156 -19.29 16.71 41.29
N GLU A 157 -19.10 15.94 42.35
CA GLU A 157 -19.69 14.63 42.59
C GLU A 157 -21.20 14.84 42.77
N ASN A 158 -22.03 14.21 41.93
CA ASN A 158 -23.47 14.10 42.17
C ASN A 158 -23.88 12.64 42.15
N THR A 159 -23.86 12.05 43.34
CA THR A 159 -24.68 10.91 43.73
C THR A 159 -26.15 11.29 43.63
N VAL A 160 -26.92 10.69 42.71
CA VAL A 160 -28.38 10.72 42.73
C VAL A 160 -28.90 9.29 42.70
N LYS A 161 -29.77 9.02 43.68
CA LYS A 161 -30.33 7.74 44.05
C LYS A 161 -31.27 7.19 42.98
N GLU A 162 -31.18 5.87 42.81
CA GLU A 162 -32.15 4.98 42.19
C GLU A 162 -33.57 5.21 42.76
N ASN A 163 -34.54 5.47 41.89
CA ASN A 163 -35.93 5.08 42.08
C ASN A 163 -36.45 4.60 40.73
N ILE A 164 -36.72 3.29 40.66
CA ILE A 164 -37.32 2.60 39.53
C ILE A 164 -38.81 2.93 39.54
N ASP A 165 -39.30 3.60 38.49
CA ASP A 165 -40.72 3.64 38.16
C ASP A 165 -40.89 3.29 36.67
N GLU A 166 -41.29 2.04 36.46
CA GLU A 166 -41.28 1.31 35.20
C GLU A 166 -42.65 1.45 34.53
N SER A 167 -42.96 2.60 33.90
CA SER A 167 -44.17 2.70 33.05
C SER A 167 -44.26 3.87 32.04
N ASN A 168 -43.17 4.50 31.58
CA ASN A 168 -43.25 5.50 30.48
C ASN A 168 -41.93 5.67 29.66
N LEU A 169 -41.38 4.57 29.13
CA LEU A 169 -39.97 4.49 28.71
C LEU A 169 -39.67 4.53 27.19
N SER A 170 -40.58 4.94 26.30
CA SER A 170 -40.27 4.94 24.85
C SER A 170 -40.17 6.29 24.14
N GLU A 171 -40.55 7.41 24.77
CA GLU A 171 -40.60 8.71 24.08
C GLU A 171 -39.62 9.75 24.65
N LYS A 172 -39.25 9.65 25.94
CA LYS A 172 -38.39 10.63 26.62
C LYS A 172 -36.89 10.30 26.61
N THR A 173 -36.55 9.06 26.27
CA THR A 173 -35.16 8.59 26.09
C THR A 173 -34.60 9.05 24.74
N VAL A 174 -35.43 9.05 23.70
CA VAL A 174 -35.01 9.43 22.34
C VAL A 174 -34.66 10.92 22.26
N ASP A 175 -35.42 11.81 22.91
CA ASP A 175 -35.14 13.25 22.88
C ASP A 175 -33.82 13.63 23.57
N ASN A 176 -33.49 12.97 24.68
CA ASN A 176 -32.24 13.23 25.42
C ASN A 176 -31.01 12.75 24.63
N ASP A 177 -31.11 11.58 23.99
CA ASP A 177 -30.05 11.03 23.15
C ASP A 177 -29.82 11.89 21.89
N VAL A 178 -30.89 12.48 21.33
CA VAL A 178 -30.81 13.41 20.19
C VAL A 178 -30.18 14.74 20.59
N GLU A 179 -30.50 15.27 21.77
CA GLU A 179 -29.91 16.51 22.28
C GLU A 179 -28.43 16.35 22.62
N GLU A 180 -28.03 15.21 23.20
CA GLU A 180 -26.62 14.86 23.42
C GLU A 180 -25.85 14.76 22.10
N MET A 181 -26.40 14.04 21.11
CA MET A 181 -25.79 13.90 19.78
C MET A 181 -25.62 15.26 19.08
N ASN A 182 -26.58 16.16 19.22
CA ASN A 182 -26.52 17.49 18.62
C ASN A 182 -25.47 18.40 19.31
N ASN A 183 -25.33 18.26 20.63
CA ASN A 183 -24.27 18.91 21.39
C ASN A 183 -22.88 18.38 21.02
N GLU A 184 -22.74 17.07 20.79
CA GLU A 184 -21.50 16.46 20.30
C GLU A 184 -21.15 16.91 18.88
N LEU A 185 -22.13 16.96 17.96
CA LEU A 185 -21.95 17.48 16.61
C LEU A 185 -21.50 18.94 16.62
N SER A 186 -22.07 19.76 17.51
CA SER A 186 -21.65 21.15 17.69
C SER A 186 -20.21 21.25 18.21
N LYS A 187 -19.83 20.46 19.21
CA LYS A 187 -18.45 20.38 19.72
C LYS A 187 -17.48 19.92 18.62
N LEU A 188 -17.86 18.91 17.85
CA LEU A 188 -17.07 18.39 16.73
C LEU A 188 -16.87 19.45 15.65
N GLY A 189 -17.90 20.24 15.34
CA GLY A 189 -17.81 21.38 14.42
C GLY A 189 -16.78 22.43 14.89
N VAL A 190 -16.78 22.77 16.19
CA VAL A 190 -15.79 23.70 16.77
C VAL A 190 -14.38 23.11 16.72
N VAL A 191 -14.21 21.83 17.08
CA VAL A 191 -12.89 21.16 17.04
C VAL A 191 -12.38 21.07 15.61
N THR A 192 -13.24 20.74 14.65
CA THR A 192 -12.89 20.68 13.22
C THR A 192 -12.47 22.06 12.71
N GLY A 193 -13.20 23.12 13.06
CA GLY A 193 -12.82 24.48 12.70
C GLY A 193 -11.46 24.91 13.28
N LYS A 194 -11.20 24.54 14.55
CA LYS A 194 -9.88 24.77 15.18
C LYS A 194 -8.77 23.99 14.50
N ALA A 195 -9.00 22.71 14.18
CA ALA A 195 -8.02 21.87 13.49
C ALA A 195 -7.66 22.43 12.10
N VAL A 196 -8.66 22.90 11.34
CA VAL A 196 -8.43 23.56 10.04
C VAL A 196 -7.62 24.84 10.21
N ALA A 197 -7.97 25.69 11.19
CA ALA A 197 -7.23 26.93 11.44
C ALA A 197 -5.77 26.66 11.85
N VAL A 198 -5.52 25.66 12.70
CA VAL A 198 -4.17 25.24 13.10
C VAL A 198 -3.40 24.68 11.90
N SER A 199 -4.03 23.87 11.05
CA SER A 199 -3.40 23.35 9.82
C SER A 199 -2.92 24.47 8.91
N ILE A 200 -3.80 25.46 8.62
CA ILE A 200 -3.46 26.62 7.79
C ILE A 200 -2.31 27.43 8.42
N MET A 201 -2.33 27.62 9.74
CA MET A 201 -1.27 28.33 10.43
C MET A 201 0.06 27.57 10.38
N ASN A 202 0.01 26.25 10.52
CA ASN A 202 1.19 25.39 10.42
C ASN A 202 1.82 25.44 9.02
N ASP A 203 1.00 25.35 7.97
CA ASP A 203 1.45 25.49 6.57
C ASP A 203 2.17 26.83 6.35
N LYS A 204 1.61 27.92 6.90
CA LYS A 204 2.24 29.25 6.82
C LYS A 204 3.55 29.35 7.60
N LEU A 205 3.65 28.68 8.74
CA LEU A 205 4.91 28.61 9.50
C LEU A 205 5.98 27.85 8.72
N LEU A 206 5.62 26.72 8.11
CA LEU A 206 6.50 25.92 7.26
C LEU A 206 6.99 26.72 6.05
N GLU A 207 6.10 27.43 5.35
CA GLU A 207 6.45 28.32 4.25
C GLU A 207 7.43 29.43 4.70
N THR A 208 7.18 30.03 5.86
CA THR A 208 8.06 31.07 6.42
C THR A 208 9.44 30.50 6.77
N LEU A 209 9.50 29.29 7.32
CA LEU A 209 10.75 28.61 7.64
C LEU A 209 11.55 28.32 6.37
N GLN A 210 10.89 27.79 5.33
CA GLN A 210 11.51 27.50 4.03
C GLN A 210 12.10 28.77 3.41
N LEU A 211 11.34 29.87 3.40
CA LEU A 211 11.81 31.16 2.90
C LEU A 211 13.04 31.66 3.69
N HIS A 212 13.05 31.48 5.02
CA HIS A 212 14.20 31.85 5.84
C HIS A 212 15.45 31.01 5.52
N GLN A 213 15.30 29.71 5.27
CA GLN A 213 16.39 28.84 4.85
C GLN A 213 16.96 29.27 3.50
N GLU A 214 16.10 29.56 2.52
CA GLU A 214 16.51 30.05 1.20
C GLU A 214 17.24 31.39 1.28
N LYS A 215 16.71 32.33 2.07
CA LYS A 215 17.36 33.64 2.29
C LYS A 215 18.73 33.48 2.95
N LYS A 216 18.87 32.55 3.91
CA LYS A 216 20.15 32.25 4.55
C LYS A 216 21.14 31.68 3.54
N ALA A 217 20.72 30.70 2.73
CA ALA A 217 21.56 30.11 1.69
C ALA A 217 22.03 31.15 0.66
N ALA A 218 21.12 32.04 0.21
CA ALA A 218 21.45 33.13 -0.71
C ALA A 218 22.47 34.11 -0.10
N LEU A 219 22.34 34.43 1.19
CA LEU A 219 23.28 35.31 1.89
C LEU A 219 24.66 34.66 2.03
N GLU A 220 24.73 33.38 2.39
CA GLU A 220 25.98 32.62 2.48
C GLU A 220 26.69 32.54 1.13
N GLU A 221 25.94 32.32 0.05
CA GLU A 221 26.46 32.31 -1.31
C GLU A 221 27.00 33.68 -1.75
N LEU A 222 26.31 34.77 -1.37
CA LEU A 222 26.80 36.14 -1.60
C LEU A 222 28.13 36.38 -0.87
N HIS A 223 28.23 35.96 0.40
CA HIS A 223 29.47 36.08 1.16
C HIS A 223 30.60 35.21 0.57
N ARG A 224 30.28 34.02 0.06
CA ARG A 224 31.26 33.16 -0.65
C ARG A 224 31.79 33.88 -1.90
N ARG A 225 30.90 34.35 -2.78
CA ARG A 225 31.30 35.08 -4.00
C ARG A 225 32.15 36.31 -3.69
N LYS A 226 31.77 37.10 -2.68
CA LYS A 226 32.54 38.27 -2.28
C LYS A 226 33.97 37.91 -1.86
N ARG A 227 34.14 36.84 -1.08
CA ARG A 227 35.48 36.35 -0.69
C ARG A 227 36.28 35.87 -1.90
N GLU A 228 35.65 35.19 -2.84
CA GLU A 228 36.30 34.72 -4.07
C GLU A 228 36.73 35.88 -4.97
N THR A 229 35.88 36.89 -5.16
CA THR A 229 36.24 38.10 -5.90
C THR A 229 37.39 38.84 -5.23
N GLN A 230 37.36 39.01 -3.89
CA GLN A 230 38.46 39.65 -3.16
C GLN A 230 39.77 38.86 -3.29
N LYS A 231 39.71 37.52 -3.19
CA LYS A 231 40.86 36.65 -3.39
C LYS A 231 41.39 36.74 -4.82
N GLY A 232 40.51 36.79 -5.82
CA GLY A 232 40.87 36.98 -7.23
C GLY A 232 41.60 38.30 -7.47
N ILE A 233 41.07 39.40 -6.96
CA ILE A 233 41.69 40.74 -7.04
C ILE A 233 43.06 40.75 -6.34
N ALA A 234 43.16 40.17 -5.14
CA ALA A 234 44.42 40.11 -4.41
C ALA A 234 45.48 39.27 -5.15
N ASN A 235 45.08 38.15 -5.73
CA ASN A 235 45.97 37.30 -6.53
C ASN A 235 46.44 38.02 -7.80
N GLU A 236 45.54 38.74 -8.49
CA GLU A 236 45.90 39.52 -9.68
C GLU A 236 46.88 40.65 -9.32
N ALA A 237 46.65 41.35 -8.21
CA ALA A 237 47.56 42.38 -7.72
C ALA A 237 48.95 41.81 -7.38
N LEU A 238 49.00 40.65 -6.71
CA LEU A 238 50.27 39.95 -6.45
C LEU A 238 51.01 39.59 -7.74
N GLN A 239 50.28 39.07 -8.74
CA GLN A 239 50.84 38.72 -10.03
C GLN A 239 51.39 39.96 -10.77
N GLN A 240 50.68 41.09 -10.73
CA GLN A 240 51.16 42.35 -11.32
C GLN A 240 52.45 42.85 -10.65
N VAL A 241 52.54 42.77 -9.31
CA VAL A 241 53.76 43.14 -8.56
C VAL A 241 54.93 42.23 -8.92
N GLU A 242 54.70 40.93 -9.03
CA GLU A 242 55.73 39.96 -9.43
C GLU A 242 56.24 40.24 -10.86
N MET A 243 55.31 40.48 -11.81
CA MET A 243 55.65 40.83 -13.19
C MET A 243 56.39 42.17 -13.30
N ALA A 244 56.09 43.14 -12.44
CA ALA A 244 56.83 44.41 -12.38
C ALA A 244 58.26 44.20 -11.87
N ARG A 245 58.44 43.38 -10.82
CA ARG A 245 59.76 43.01 -10.29
C ARG A 245 60.65 42.28 -11.29
N LEU A 246 60.07 41.47 -12.17
CA LEU A 246 60.82 40.74 -13.19
C LEU A 246 61.25 41.64 -14.38
N LYS A 247 60.73 42.86 -14.47
CA LYS A 247 61.05 43.83 -15.54
C LYS A 247 62.05 44.91 -15.13
N GLU A 248 62.31 45.08 -13.83
CA GLU A 248 63.46 45.85 -13.30
C GLU A 248 64.74 45.00 -13.30
#